data_AF-A0A0Q8HML4-F1
#
_entry.id   AF-A0A0Q8HML4-F1
#
_cell.length_a   1.000
_cell.length_b   1.000
_cell.length_c   1.000
_cell.angle_alpha   90.00
_cell.angle_beta   90.00
_cell.angle_gamma   90.00
#
_symmetry.space_group_name_H-M   'P 1'
#
loop_
_entity.id
_entity.type
_entity.pdbx_description
1 polymer ?
#
loop_
_entity_poly.entity_id
_entity_poly.type
_entity_poly.pdbx_seq_one_letter_code
_entity_poly.pdbx_strand_id
1 'polypeptide(L)'
;MLSKSVLSLAVLLLLSSGCGTEPSGADGGPAPLPDDTYQRVLSQGVDPALVHTIALSGFELAEQSAGVRGDSDYAAVYVPDEPPYTTEVHLDVKEGSYDRATCERTPLGGPSGGLPAPVESCEADGTGWYRTGGGWHEYVVSRDGHHLTVGAPTAAVDRDSLTRAALGARRQDGTTPAVLPPLSPVTRGDLPTTGDGAPVDPYGESPPGG
;
A
#
# COMPACT_ATOMS: atom_id res chain seq x y z
N MET A 1 -65.14 -3.69 -45.32
CA MET A 1 -63.84 -4.26 -44.93
C MET A 1 -63.62 -3.97 -43.46
N LEU A 2 -63.40 -5.03 -42.67
CA LEU A 2 -63.18 -5.00 -41.23
C LEU A 2 -61.86 -4.29 -40.86
N SER A 3 -61.83 -3.83 -39.60
CA SER A 3 -60.66 -3.79 -38.70
C SER A 3 -59.91 -2.45 -38.65
N LYS A 4 -59.63 -1.82 -37.50
CA LYS A 4 -59.93 -2.02 -36.07
C LYS A 4 -59.57 -0.69 -35.39
N SER A 5 -60.45 -0.18 -34.53
CA SER A 5 -60.13 0.86 -33.53
C SER A 5 -59.06 0.37 -32.57
N VAL A 6 -58.09 1.20 -32.16
CA VAL A 6 -57.65 1.25 -30.76
C VAL A 6 -57.25 2.68 -30.38
N LEU A 7 -57.93 3.14 -29.34
CA LEU A 7 -57.79 4.36 -28.56
C LEU A 7 -56.44 4.39 -27.83
N SER A 8 -55.77 5.54 -27.73
CA SER A 8 -54.70 5.73 -26.73
C SER A 8 -54.72 7.16 -26.22
N LEU A 9 -55.50 7.34 -25.16
CA LEU A 9 -55.43 8.45 -24.22
C LEU A 9 -54.66 7.94 -23.00
N ALA A 10 -53.50 8.50 -22.70
CA ALA A 10 -52.89 8.39 -21.38
C ALA A 10 -51.97 9.60 -21.14
N VAL A 11 -52.51 10.57 -20.42
CA VAL A 11 -51.74 11.58 -19.68
C VAL A 11 -51.16 10.86 -18.46
N LEU A 12 -49.83 10.86 -18.31
CA LEU A 12 -49.15 10.44 -17.09
C LEU A 12 -48.22 11.56 -16.62
N LEU A 13 -48.72 12.35 -15.67
CA LEU A 13 -47.93 13.10 -14.71
C LEU A 13 -47.85 12.22 -13.46
N LEU A 14 -46.63 11.97 -12.94
CA LEU A 14 -46.27 12.11 -11.52
C LEU A 14 -44.99 11.35 -11.13
N LEU A 15 -44.17 12.09 -10.38
CA LEU A 15 -43.29 11.69 -9.26
C LEU A 15 -41.87 11.19 -9.58
N SER A 16 -40.97 12.15 -9.39
CA SER A 16 -39.61 12.05 -8.90
C SER A 16 -39.39 10.95 -7.84
N SER A 17 -38.74 9.88 -8.26
CA SER A 17 -37.77 9.12 -7.46
C SER A 17 -36.51 8.97 -8.31
N GLY A 18 -35.72 10.05 -8.35
CA GLY A 18 -34.33 9.97 -8.77
C GLY A 18 -33.62 9.05 -7.78
N CYS A 19 -33.53 7.78 -8.12
CA CYS A 19 -32.62 6.87 -7.44
C CYS A 19 -31.22 7.38 -7.77
N GLY A 20 -30.60 8.03 -6.79
CA GLY A 20 -29.22 8.45 -6.86
C GLY A 20 -28.36 7.21 -7.02
N THR A 21 -28.09 6.82 -8.27
CA THR A 21 -26.79 6.25 -8.60
C THR A 21 -25.84 7.42 -8.51
N GLU A 22 -25.35 7.68 -7.30
CA GLU A 22 -24.11 8.44 -7.16
C GLU A 22 -23.09 7.72 -8.05
N PRO A 23 -22.49 8.39 -9.04
CA PRO A 23 -21.26 7.87 -9.58
C PRO A 23 -20.33 7.72 -8.38
N SER A 24 -19.80 6.52 -8.13
CA SER A 24 -18.68 6.33 -7.21
C SER A 24 -17.55 7.21 -7.73
N GLY A 25 -17.55 8.45 -7.24
CA GLY A 25 -16.66 9.49 -7.67
C GLY A 25 -15.25 9.06 -7.34
N ALA A 26 -14.40 9.22 -8.34
CA ALA A 26 -12.96 9.31 -8.28
C ALA A 26 -12.45 10.42 -7.33
N ASP A 27 -13.02 10.54 -6.12
CA ASP A 27 -12.68 11.52 -5.07
C ASP A 27 -12.17 10.84 -3.78
N GLY A 28 -12.05 9.51 -3.78
CA GLY A 28 -11.36 8.78 -2.73
C GLY A 28 -9.85 8.90 -2.91
N GLY A 29 -9.24 9.92 -2.30
CA GLY A 29 -7.78 9.97 -2.16
C GLY A 29 -7.23 8.74 -1.40
N PRO A 30 -5.90 8.58 -1.31
CA PRO A 30 -5.28 7.50 -0.54
C PRO A 30 -5.90 7.35 0.84
N ALA A 31 -6.26 6.11 1.20
CA ALA A 31 -6.76 5.81 2.53
C ALA A 31 -5.70 6.17 3.58
N PRO A 32 -6.11 6.70 4.75
CA PRO A 32 -5.17 6.96 5.83
C PRO A 32 -4.63 5.64 6.40
N LEU A 33 -3.40 5.67 6.90
CA LEU A 33 -2.90 4.55 7.72
C LEU A 33 -3.67 4.48 9.04
N PRO A 34 -4.03 3.29 9.53
CA PRO A 34 -4.47 3.12 10.91
C PRO A 34 -3.39 3.57 11.89
N ASP A 35 -3.77 4.13 13.04
CA ASP A 35 -2.78 4.74 13.94
C ASP A 35 -1.80 3.75 14.53
N ASP A 36 -2.26 2.54 14.85
CA ASP A 36 -1.38 1.49 15.36
C ASP A 36 -0.32 1.11 14.31
N THR A 37 -0.71 1.08 13.03
CA THR A 37 0.21 0.95 11.90
C THR A 37 1.15 2.16 11.77
N TYR A 38 0.64 3.39 11.86
CA TYR A 38 1.47 4.60 11.79
C TYR A 38 2.48 4.67 12.95
N GLN A 39 2.05 4.43 14.18
CA GLN A 39 2.92 4.41 15.36
C GLN A 39 3.95 3.28 15.29
N ARG A 40 3.57 2.10 14.78
CA ARG A 40 4.53 1.01 14.50
C ARG A 40 5.60 1.47 13.52
N VAL A 41 5.22 2.11 12.40
CA VAL A 41 6.16 2.65 11.41
C VAL A 41 7.12 3.66 12.06
N LEU A 42 6.62 4.61 12.86
CA LEU A 42 7.47 5.57 13.56
C LEU A 42 8.42 4.92 14.57
N SER A 43 7.96 3.87 15.27
CA SER A 43 8.80 3.12 16.22
C SER A 43 9.99 2.39 15.56
N GLN A 44 9.95 2.19 14.24
CA GLN A 44 11.07 1.66 13.46
C GLN A 44 12.11 2.73 13.09
N GLY A 45 11.86 3.99 13.44
CA GLY A 45 12.76 5.12 13.14
C GLY A 45 12.48 5.82 11.81
N VAL A 46 11.34 5.53 11.17
CA VAL A 46 10.93 6.24 9.94
C VAL A 46 10.61 7.70 10.28
N ASP A 47 11.14 8.64 9.50
CA ASP A 47 10.76 10.05 9.61
C ASP A 47 9.27 10.20 9.25
N PRO A 48 8.43 10.80 10.12
CA PRO A 48 7.03 11.12 9.83
C PRO A 48 6.83 11.81 8.47
N ALA A 49 7.82 12.59 8.02
CA ALA A 49 7.79 13.27 6.75
C ALA A 49 7.88 12.35 5.52
N LEU A 50 8.22 11.08 5.69
CA LEU A 50 8.37 10.13 4.59
C LEU A 50 7.20 9.16 4.51
N VAL A 51 6.36 9.09 5.54
CA VAL A 51 5.20 8.20 5.58
C VAL A 51 4.12 8.68 4.61
N HIS A 52 3.90 7.91 3.54
CA HIS A 52 2.92 8.22 2.50
C HIS A 52 2.03 7.01 2.18
N THR A 53 0.82 7.27 1.68
CA THR A 53 -0.02 6.25 1.06
C THR A 53 -0.43 6.68 -0.35
N ILE A 54 -0.74 5.70 -1.20
CA ILE A 54 -1.29 5.89 -2.53
C ILE A 54 -2.70 5.29 -2.63
N ALA A 55 -3.44 5.72 -3.64
CA ALA A 55 -4.70 5.11 -4.07
C ALA A 55 -4.47 4.46 -5.44
N LEU A 56 -4.80 3.18 -5.54
CA LEU A 56 -4.74 2.43 -6.79
C LEU A 56 -5.91 1.45 -6.85
N SER A 57 -6.77 1.59 -7.85
CA SER A 57 -7.97 0.76 -7.98
C SER A 57 -7.62 -0.73 -8.12
N GLY A 58 -8.33 -1.58 -7.37
CA GLY A 58 -8.09 -3.03 -7.35
C GLY A 58 -6.93 -3.44 -6.45
N PHE A 59 -6.36 -2.51 -5.67
CA PHE A 59 -5.26 -2.79 -4.74
C PHE A 59 -5.52 -2.13 -3.39
N GLU A 60 -5.16 -2.84 -2.33
CA GLU A 60 -5.20 -2.35 -0.96
C GLU A 60 -3.82 -2.46 -0.31
N LEU A 61 -3.59 -1.62 0.71
CA LEU A 61 -2.34 -1.64 1.45
C LEU A 61 -2.26 -2.91 2.29
N ALA A 62 -1.19 -3.70 2.12
CA ALA A 62 -0.82 -4.72 3.08
C ALA A 62 -0.14 -4.04 4.28
N GLU A 63 -0.91 -3.61 5.29
CA GLU A 63 -0.43 -2.74 6.37
C GLU A 63 0.85 -3.22 7.08
N GLN A 64 1.01 -4.54 7.22
CA GLN A 64 2.18 -5.17 7.84
C GLN A 64 3.49 -4.93 7.06
N SER A 65 3.40 -4.56 5.79
CA SER A 65 4.54 -4.21 4.94
C SER A 65 5.03 -2.76 5.12
N ALA A 66 4.21 -1.90 5.74
CA ALA A 66 4.56 -0.50 5.93
C ALA A 66 5.70 -0.36 6.94
N GLY A 67 6.79 0.30 6.55
CA GLY A 67 7.98 0.44 7.39
C GLY A 67 9.26 0.70 6.61
N VAL A 68 10.41 0.47 7.24
CA VAL A 68 11.72 0.51 6.56
C VAL A 68 11.90 -0.75 5.70
N ARG A 69 12.37 -0.61 4.46
CA ARG A 69 12.65 -1.76 3.58
C ARG A 69 13.87 -1.52 2.70
N GLY A 70 14.88 -2.39 2.81
CA GLY A 70 16.09 -2.31 1.99
C GLY A 70 16.77 -0.96 2.15
N ASP A 71 17.01 -0.28 1.03
CA ASP A 71 17.61 1.06 0.99
C ASP A 71 16.54 2.19 0.97
N SER A 72 15.28 1.88 1.26
CA SER A 72 14.18 2.86 1.32
C SER A 72 13.95 3.33 2.76
N ASP A 73 13.82 4.64 2.93
CA ASP A 73 13.58 5.26 4.25
C ASP A 73 12.15 5.00 4.74
N TYR A 74 11.21 4.85 3.80
CA TYR A 74 9.87 4.29 4.03
C TYR A 74 9.44 3.47 2.81
N ALA A 75 8.78 2.36 3.03
CA ALA A 75 8.18 1.56 1.98
C ALA A 75 6.85 0.95 2.42
N ALA A 76 6.04 0.58 1.44
CA ALA A 76 4.79 -0.14 1.61
C ALA A 76 4.49 -0.98 0.37
N VAL A 77 3.77 -2.08 0.56
CA VAL A 77 3.31 -2.97 -0.51
C VAL A 77 1.79 -2.97 -0.55
N TYR A 78 1.27 -2.83 -1.76
CA TYR A 78 -0.14 -2.92 -2.09
C TYR A 78 -0.39 -4.22 -2.85
N VAL A 79 -1.43 -4.95 -2.47
CA VAL A 79 -1.82 -6.25 -3.04
C VAL A 79 -3.24 -6.16 -3.60
N PRO A 80 -3.64 -7.07 -4.52
CA PRO A 80 -5.01 -7.12 -4.98
C PRO A 80 -6.02 -7.13 -3.82
N ASP A 81 -7.11 -6.38 -3.94
CA ASP A 81 -8.20 -6.39 -2.96
C ASP A 81 -9.05 -7.67 -3.04
N GLU A 82 -9.01 -8.34 -4.19
CA GLU A 82 -9.65 -9.62 -4.45
C GLU A 82 -8.65 -10.70 -4.87
N PRO A 83 -8.89 -11.99 -4.55
CA PRO A 83 -8.03 -13.08 -5.00
C PRO A 83 -7.93 -13.16 -6.54
N PRO A 84 -6.77 -13.56 -7.09
CA PRO A 84 -5.58 -14.05 -6.40
C PRO A 84 -4.60 -12.94 -5.99
N TYR A 85 -4.10 -13.02 -4.74
CA TYR A 85 -3.15 -12.08 -4.13
C TYR A 85 -1.69 -12.29 -4.58
N THR A 86 -1.45 -12.38 -5.89
CA THR A 86 -0.14 -12.74 -6.46
C THR A 86 0.61 -11.57 -7.07
N THR A 87 0.00 -10.40 -7.11
CA THR A 87 0.59 -9.17 -7.67
C THR A 87 0.95 -8.24 -6.52
N GLU A 88 2.05 -7.52 -6.67
CA GLU A 88 2.47 -6.51 -5.70
C GLU A 88 2.70 -5.19 -6.43
N VAL A 89 2.24 -4.11 -5.80
CA VAL A 89 2.58 -2.74 -6.17
C VAL A 89 3.37 -2.15 -5.02
N HIS A 90 4.53 -1.61 -5.33
CA HIS A 90 5.49 -1.14 -4.34
C HIS A 90 5.43 0.37 -4.27
N LEU A 91 5.41 0.91 -3.07
CA LEU A 91 5.67 2.30 -2.77
C LEU A 91 6.99 2.37 -2.01
N ASP A 92 7.94 3.15 -2.52
CA ASP A 92 9.21 3.44 -1.87
C ASP A 92 9.41 4.94 -1.78
N VAL A 93 9.80 5.42 -0.61
CA VAL A 93 10.07 6.83 -0.33
C VAL A 93 11.48 6.95 0.20
N LYS A 94 12.25 7.85 -0.41
CA LYS A 94 13.66 8.07 -0.08
C LYS A 94 13.98 9.55 0.01
N GLU A 95 14.76 9.92 1.00
CA GLU A 95 15.31 11.26 1.09
C GLU A 95 16.24 11.57 -0.09
N GLY A 96 16.35 12.86 -0.41
CA GLY A 96 17.25 13.36 -1.43
C GLY A 96 16.60 13.58 -2.80
N SER A 97 17.42 14.15 -3.70
CA SER A 97 17.01 14.52 -5.05
C SER A 97 17.02 13.32 -6.00
N TYR A 98 16.10 13.33 -6.96
CA TYR A 98 16.09 12.38 -8.06
C TYR A 98 16.33 13.09 -9.40
N ASP A 99 17.39 12.70 -10.10
CA ASP A 99 17.79 13.29 -11.37
C ASP A 99 17.93 12.24 -12.48
N ARG A 100 18.25 12.69 -13.69
CA ARG A 100 18.40 11.80 -14.85
C ARG A 100 19.46 10.72 -14.63
N ALA A 101 20.60 11.08 -14.05
CA ALA A 101 21.68 10.12 -13.80
C ALA A 101 21.23 9.04 -12.81
N THR A 102 20.47 9.41 -11.78
CA THR A 102 19.86 8.48 -10.82
C THR A 102 18.83 7.58 -11.48
N CYS A 103 18.00 8.15 -12.36
CA CYS A 103 16.99 7.43 -13.12
C CYS A 103 17.58 6.33 -14.03
N GLU A 104 18.71 6.61 -14.68
CA GLU A 104 19.36 5.67 -15.61
C GLU A 104 20.19 4.59 -14.91
N ARG A 105 20.72 4.86 -13.70
CA ARG A 105 21.64 3.94 -13.00
C ARG A 105 20.99 3.08 -11.92
N THR A 106 19.87 3.52 -11.35
CA THR A 106 19.22 2.82 -10.24
C THR A 106 18.42 1.66 -10.80
N PRO A 107 18.64 0.41 -10.38
CA PRO A 107 17.79 -0.72 -10.79
C PRO A 107 16.32 -0.50 -10.41
N LEU A 108 15.40 -1.16 -11.10
CA LEU A 108 14.01 -1.25 -10.67
C LEU A 108 13.90 -2.28 -9.53
N GLY A 109 13.00 -2.05 -8.58
CA GLY A 109 12.83 -2.89 -7.38
C GLY A 109 12.45 -4.33 -7.71
N GLY A 110 11.55 -4.53 -8.69
CA GLY A 110 11.05 -5.85 -9.06
C GLY A 110 10.13 -6.48 -8.00
N PRO A 111 9.84 -7.79 -8.08
CA PRO A 111 8.99 -8.47 -7.10
C PRO A 111 9.71 -8.63 -5.76
N SER A 112 8.95 -8.65 -4.66
CA SER A 112 9.53 -8.91 -3.34
C SER A 112 10.31 -10.22 -3.30
N GLY A 113 11.54 -10.17 -2.77
CA GLY A 113 12.45 -11.33 -2.73
C GLY A 113 13.07 -11.71 -4.09
N GLY A 114 12.74 -11.00 -5.16
CA GLY A 114 13.36 -11.16 -6.49
C GLY A 114 14.67 -10.39 -6.64
N LEU A 115 15.35 -10.63 -7.76
CA LEU A 115 16.49 -9.80 -8.16
C LEU A 115 15.98 -8.47 -8.74
N PRO A 116 16.62 -7.33 -8.40
CA PRO A 116 16.34 -6.06 -9.07
C PRO A 116 16.53 -6.16 -10.59
N ALA A 117 15.69 -5.46 -11.35
CA ALA A 117 15.78 -5.46 -12.81
C ALA A 117 16.65 -4.29 -13.30
N PRO A 118 17.49 -4.49 -14.35
CA PRO A 118 18.21 -3.39 -14.98
C PRO A 118 17.22 -2.41 -15.63
N VAL A 119 17.59 -1.13 -15.69
CA VAL A 119 16.81 -0.11 -16.39
C VAL A 119 16.94 -0.34 -17.90
N GLU A 120 15.81 -0.52 -18.57
CA GLU A 120 15.72 -0.59 -20.03
C GLU A 120 15.33 0.76 -20.63
N SER A 121 14.45 1.50 -19.95
CA SER A 121 14.08 2.86 -20.31
C SER A 121 13.93 3.75 -19.09
N CYS A 122 14.28 5.03 -19.25
CA CYS A 122 14.09 6.10 -18.28
C CYS A 122 13.75 7.38 -19.05
N GLU A 123 12.51 7.83 -18.92
CA GLU A 123 11.94 8.95 -19.64
C GLU A 123 11.47 10.02 -18.66
N ALA A 124 11.77 11.28 -18.96
CA ALA A 124 11.13 12.39 -18.26
C ALA A 124 9.65 12.41 -18.67
N ASP A 125 8.76 12.46 -17.69
CA ASP A 125 7.32 12.38 -17.92
C ASP A 125 6.59 13.34 -16.97
N GLY A 126 6.10 14.46 -17.50
CA GLY A 126 5.48 15.51 -16.70
C GLY A 126 6.46 16.05 -15.64
N THR A 127 6.09 15.90 -14.38
CA THR A 127 6.89 16.32 -13.21
C THR A 127 7.76 15.21 -12.63
N GLY A 128 7.79 14.05 -13.27
CA GLY A 128 8.43 12.84 -12.76
C GLY A 128 9.23 12.11 -13.83
N TRP A 129 9.52 10.85 -13.54
CA TRP A 129 10.23 9.95 -14.43
C TRP A 129 9.47 8.65 -14.56
N TYR A 130 9.20 8.22 -15.80
CA TYR A 130 8.69 6.90 -16.09
C TYR A 130 9.84 5.98 -16.47
N ARG A 131 9.92 4.81 -15.85
CA ARG A 131 11.02 3.86 -15.99
C ARG A 131 10.47 2.47 -16.28
N THR A 132 11.19 1.68 -17.08
CA THR A 132 10.83 0.28 -17.37
C THR A 132 12.05 -0.63 -17.32
N GLY A 133 11.83 -1.90 -17.00
CA GLY A 133 12.84 -2.95 -17.07
C GLY A 133 12.33 -4.28 -16.54
N GLY A 134 12.69 -5.40 -17.19
CA GLY A 134 12.40 -6.75 -16.67
C GLY A 134 10.92 -7.07 -16.44
N GLY A 135 10.01 -6.48 -17.24
CA GLY A 135 8.55 -6.65 -17.08
C GLY A 135 7.93 -5.79 -15.96
N TRP A 136 8.70 -4.88 -15.38
CA TRP A 136 8.27 -3.90 -14.40
C TRP A 136 8.31 -2.49 -14.96
N HIS A 137 7.50 -1.62 -14.38
CA HIS A 137 7.60 -0.19 -14.55
C HIS A 137 7.52 0.56 -13.23
N GLU A 138 8.08 1.75 -13.20
CA GLU A 138 8.11 2.63 -12.04
C GLU A 138 7.80 4.07 -12.48
N TYR A 139 7.06 4.79 -11.64
CA TYR A 139 6.92 6.24 -11.77
C TYR A 139 7.50 6.93 -10.54
N VAL A 140 8.43 7.85 -10.77
CA VAL A 140 9.18 8.54 -9.71
C VAL A 140 8.78 10.01 -9.65
N VAL A 141 8.45 10.51 -8.47
CA VAL A 141 8.07 11.91 -8.22
C VAL A 141 8.94 12.48 -7.10
N SER A 142 9.59 13.61 -7.34
CA SER A 142 10.30 14.36 -6.30
C SER A 142 9.37 15.37 -5.63
N ARG A 143 9.33 15.40 -4.29
CA ARG A 143 8.56 16.35 -3.48
C ARG A 143 9.32 16.67 -2.20
N ASP A 144 9.29 17.92 -1.75
CA ASP A 144 9.78 18.33 -0.42
C ASP A 144 11.12 17.68 0.02
N GLY A 145 12.11 17.62 -0.89
CA GLY A 145 13.44 17.08 -0.58
C GLY A 145 13.54 15.54 -0.51
N HIS A 146 12.49 14.81 -0.85
CA HIS A 146 12.47 13.35 -1.00
C HIS A 146 11.93 12.97 -2.39
N HIS A 147 12.03 11.70 -2.75
CA HIS A 147 11.37 11.14 -3.93
C HIS A 147 10.58 9.90 -3.57
N LEU A 148 9.40 9.79 -4.18
CA LEU A 148 8.54 8.62 -4.10
C LEU A 148 8.62 7.86 -5.41
N THR A 149 8.73 6.55 -5.32
CA THR A 149 8.69 5.61 -6.45
C THR A 149 7.50 4.69 -6.25
N VAL A 150 6.62 4.63 -7.25
CA VAL A 150 5.57 3.60 -7.31
C VAL A 150 5.92 2.62 -8.42
N GLY A 151 6.07 1.34 -8.07
CA GLY A 151 6.50 0.28 -8.98
C GLY A 151 5.47 -0.85 -9.09
N ALA A 152 5.29 -1.38 -10.29
CA ALA A 152 4.36 -2.49 -10.54
C ALA A 152 4.79 -3.34 -11.75
N PRO A 153 4.27 -4.57 -11.90
CA PRO A 153 4.37 -5.32 -13.15
C PRO A 153 3.59 -4.61 -14.27
N THR A 154 4.20 -4.46 -15.45
CA THR A 154 3.58 -3.79 -16.61
C THR A 154 2.32 -4.48 -17.12
N ALA A 155 2.16 -5.77 -16.80
CA ALA A 155 1.00 -6.56 -17.20
C ALA A 155 -0.20 -6.40 -16.25
N ALA A 156 0.01 -5.85 -15.04
CA ALA A 156 -1.02 -5.76 -14.01
C ALA A 156 -1.53 -4.32 -13.80
N VAL A 157 -0.66 -3.32 -13.95
CA VAL A 157 -1.02 -1.90 -13.80
C VAL A 157 -0.62 -1.17 -15.07
N ASP A 158 -1.51 -0.32 -15.59
CA ASP A 158 -1.19 0.51 -16.75
C ASP A 158 -0.41 1.78 -16.33
N ARG A 159 0.32 2.39 -17.28
CA ARG A 159 1.16 3.58 -17.04
C ARG A 159 0.35 4.74 -16.45
N ASP A 160 -0.87 4.99 -16.91
CA ASP A 160 -1.66 6.13 -16.45
C ASP A 160 -2.11 5.93 -15.00
N SER A 161 -2.50 4.70 -14.65
CA SER A 161 -2.85 4.33 -13.27
C SER A 161 -1.66 4.40 -12.32
N LEU A 162 -0.49 3.93 -12.74
CA LEU A 162 0.76 4.06 -11.97
C LEU A 162 1.12 5.53 -11.73
N THR A 163 1.07 6.34 -12.80
CA THR A 163 1.39 7.77 -12.77
C THR A 163 0.43 8.51 -11.83
N ARG A 164 -0.87 8.23 -11.94
CA ARG A 164 -1.89 8.83 -11.09
C ARG A 164 -1.72 8.45 -9.62
N ALA A 165 -1.39 7.20 -9.32
CA ALA A 165 -1.14 6.74 -7.96
C ALA A 165 0.06 7.48 -7.33
N ALA A 166 1.17 7.58 -8.06
CA ALA A 166 2.37 8.28 -7.61
C ALA A 166 2.14 9.79 -7.41
N LEU A 167 1.49 10.46 -8.37
CA LEU A 167 1.14 11.87 -8.24
C LEU A 167 0.07 12.11 -7.16
N GLY A 168 -0.79 11.13 -6.92
CA GLY A 168 -1.85 11.17 -5.90
C GLY A 168 -1.37 10.86 -4.49
N ALA A 169 -0.11 10.46 -4.30
CA ALA A 169 0.44 10.06 -3.00
C ALA A 169 0.20 11.14 -1.92
N ARG A 170 -0.24 10.69 -0.74
CA ARG A 170 -0.57 11.54 0.41
C ARG A 170 0.30 11.22 1.60
N ARG A 171 0.95 12.25 2.12
CA ARG A 171 1.65 12.21 3.41
C ARG A 171 0.65 11.90 4.53
N GLN A 172 1.06 11.06 5.45
CA GLN A 172 0.29 10.67 6.62
C GLN A 172 0.69 11.51 7.83
N ASP A 173 -0.28 11.94 8.63
CA ASP A 173 -0.08 12.80 9.80
C ASP A 173 -0.54 12.15 11.13
N GLY A 174 -1.08 10.93 11.09
CA GLY A 174 -1.44 10.14 12.27
C GLY A 174 -2.66 10.66 13.04
N THR A 175 -3.65 11.23 12.35
CA THR A 175 -4.75 11.99 12.96
C THR A 175 -5.88 11.14 13.60
N THR A 176 -5.83 9.80 13.60
CA THR A 176 -6.80 9.05 14.42
C THR A 176 -6.26 8.97 15.87
N PRO A 177 -7.11 9.07 16.91
CA PRO A 177 -6.64 8.90 18.29
C PRO A 177 -6.30 7.44 18.58
N ALA A 178 -5.01 7.10 18.62
CA ALA A 178 -4.54 5.83 19.15
C ALA A 178 -4.86 5.76 20.66
N VAL A 179 -5.92 5.02 21.04
CA VAL A 179 -6.06 4.52 22.40
C VAL A 179 -5.18 3.27 22.52
N LEU A 180 -3.91 3.48 22.87
CA LEU A 180 -3.05 2.37 23.28
C LEU A 180 -3.45 1.97 24.71
N PRO A 181 -3.97 0.75 24.97
CA PRO A 181 -3.94 0.23 26.32
C PRO A 181 -2.47 0.12 26.76
N PRO A 182 -2.13 0.47 28.01
CA PRO A 182 -0.75 0.34 28.47
C PRO A 182 -0.30 -1.11 28.28
N LEU A 183 0.89 -1.30 27.70
CA LEU A 183 1.56 -2.60 27.68
C LEU A 183 1.88 -2.97 29.12
N SER A 184 0.95 -3.66 29.75
CA SER A 184 1.22 -4.37 30.99
C SER A 184 2.22 -5.47 30.64
N PRO A 185 3.32 -5.62 31.40
CA PRO A 185 4.23 -6.74 31.20
C PRO A 185 3.41 -8.03 31.15
N VAL A 186 3.52 -8.79 30.06
CA VAL A 186 2.91 -10.12 30.00
C VAL A 186 3.71 -10.99 30.96
N THR A 187 3.11 -11.31 32.11
CA THR A 187 3.71 -12.25 33.06
C THR A 187 3.67 -13.64 32.44
N ARG A 188 4.80 -14.09 31.88
CA ARG A 188 4.97 -15.48 31.42
C ARG A 188 5.25 -16.35 32.65
N GLY A 189 4.21 -17.04 33.13
CA GLY A 189 4.27 -17.86 34.36
C GLY A 189 5.11 -19.14 34.24
N ASP A 190 5.69 -19.40 33.08
CA ASP A 190 6.52 -20.56 32.73
C ASP A 190 8.03 -20.26 32.73
N LEU A 191 8.43 -18.99 32.92
CA LEU A 191 9.84 -18.61 32.97
C LEU A 191 10.37 -18.69 34.41
N PRO A 192 11.52 -19.34 34.64
CA PRO A 192 12.13 -19.37 35.96
C PRO A 192 12.63 -17.96 36.36
N THR A 193 12.54 -17.63 37.65
CA THR A 193 12.97 -16.31 38.19
C THR A 193 14.48 -16.12 38.21
N THR A 194 15.23 -17.19 37.98
CA THR A 194 16.68 -17.25 37.78
C THR A 194 17.00 -18.36 36.76
N GLY A 195 17.97 -18.15 35.88
CA GLY A 195 18.31 -19.14 34.83
C GLY A 195 18.46 -18.50 33.45
N ASP A 196 18.51 -19.32 32.42
CA ASP A 196 18.70 -18.92 31.01
C ASP A 196 17.41 -18.43 30.33
N GLY A 197 16.28 -18.45 31.03
CA GLY A 197 14.99 -18.03 30.49
C GLY A 197 14.35 -19.07 29.57
N ALA A 198 14.76 -20.35 29.64
CA ALA A 198 14.01 -21.43 29.03
C ALA A 198 12.71 -21.73 29.82
N PRO A 199 11.59 -22.09 29.15
CA PRO A 199 10.38 -22.54 29.82
C PRO A 199 10.64 -23.75 30.72
N VAL A 200 9.96 -23.83 31.87
CA VAL A 200 9.99 -25.01 32.73
C VAL A 200 9.35 -26.21 32.03
N ASP A 201 10.10 -27.31 31.88
CA ASP A 201 9.57 -28.56 31.33
C ASP A 201 8.70 -29.26 32.38
N PRO A 202 7.39 -29.50 32.13
CA PRO A 202 6.52 -30.19 33.08
C PRO A 202 6.80 -31.69 33.22
N TYR A 203 7.73 -32.28 32.46
CA TYR A 203 8.02 -33.72 32.44
C TYR A 203 9.28 -34.14 33.21
N GLY A 204 9.81 -33.27 34.06
CA GLY A 204 10.96 -33.53 34.92
C GLY A 204 10.67 -34.43 36.13
N GLU A 205 10.15 -35.64 35.93
CA GLU A 205 10.23 -36.70 36.95
C GLU A 205 10.59 -38.03 36.25
N SER A 206 11.89 -38.27 36.10
CA SER A 206 12.37 -39.64 35.88
C SER A 206 12.21 -40.40 37.20
N PRO A 207 11.57 -41.59 37.23
CA PRO A 207 11.43 -42.35 38.46
C PRO A 207 12.81 -42.76 39.00
N PRO A 208 13.01 -42.84 40.32
CA PRO A 208 14.28 -43.26 40.90
C PRO A 208 14.58 -44.70 40.48
N GLY A 209 15.65 -44.88 39.70
CA GLY A 209 16.18 -46.19 39.34
C GLY A 209 16.70 -46.92 40.58
N GLY A 210 16.28 -48.18 40.74
CA GLY A 210 16.91 -49.17 41.62
C GLY A 210 18.07 -49.90 40.96
#